data_AF-A0A251XSL4-F1
#
_entry.id   AF-A0A251XSL4-F1
#
_cell.length_a   1.000
_cell.length_b   1.000
_cell.length_c   1.000
_cell.angle_alpha   90.00
_cell.angle_beta   90.00
_cell.angle_gamma   90.00
#
_symmetry.space_group_name_H-M   'P 1'
#
loop_
_entity.id
_entity.type
_entity.pdbx_description
1 polymer ?
#
loop_
_entity_poly.entity_id
_entity_poly.type
_entity_poly.pdbx_seq_one_letter_code
_entity_poly.pdbx_strand_id
1 'polypeptide(L)'
;MLLATAGMIEAEPWVAQQVREQYRFFVVDEYQDVSPLQQTLLDLWMGDRRDLCVVGDASQTIYSFAGARSAYLLDFPSRFPEAAVVRLERNYRSTSGITEAANRLMRGRPGALTLVSADADPDGDGTGAATAEGRGSAAAPGRRAGFTAPQVSAFPSDGAEARAVAGAIAQQIQSGIAPEDIAVLYRMNGQAAVLEQALGDAGVSYQVRGSQRFFDRAEVKQALLALRGASVSISGEPLFKSVSDVLRGLGWSQQPPEQQGAVRDRWESLDAIMGLAERMPAGSTFRAFTDELLERQAGQHEPTVSAVTLATLHSAKGLEWEHVYLMGLSEGLVPISYAQTLEAVDEERRLLYVGITRARSGLRLSWSRSGPQRSGQREPSRFLAELDTRIAGGGAKRGA
;
A
#
# COMPACT_ATOMS: atom_id res chain seq x y z
N MET A 1 -4.70 -21.84 -14.52
CA MET A 1 -5.01 -22.64 -13.32
C MET A 1 -6.49 -22.59 -12.98
N LEU A 2 -7.06 -21.42 -12.64
CA LEU A 2 -8.48 -21.30 -12.22
C LEU A 2 -9.50 -21.92 -13.19
N LEU A 3 -9.34 -21.68 -14.50
CA LEU A 3 -10.25 -22.22 -15.52
C LEU A 3 -10.22 -23.75 -15.58
N ALA A 4 -9.02 -24.35 -15.49
CA ALA A 4 -8.87 -25.79 -15.47
C ALA A 4 -9.46 -26.40 -14.20
N THR A 5 -9.29 -25.73 -13.04
CA THR A 5 -9.90 -26.16 -11.77
C THR A 5 -11.43 -26.10 -11.84
N ALA A 6 -11.99 -25.01 -12.36
CA ALA A 6 -13.44 -24.89 -12.54
C ALA A 6 -13.99 -25.98 -13.46
N GLY A 7 -13.34 -26.20 -14.61
CA GLY A 7 -13.74 -27.25 -15.56
C GLY A 7 -13.64 -28.66 -14.98
N MET A 8 -12.62 -28.94 -14.15
CA MET A 8 -12.48 -30.23 -13.46
C MET A 8 -13.62 -30.46 -12.45
N ILE A 9 -13.96 -29.45 -11.65
CA ILE A 9 -15.03 -29.57 -10.64
C ILE A 9 -16.40 -29.71 -11.31
N GLU A 10 -16.59 -29.03 -12.44
CA GLU A 10 -17.82 -29.12 -13.22
C GLU A 10 -17.97 -30.47 -13.92
N ALA A 11 -16.88 -31.01 -14.48
CA ALA A 11 -16.89 -32.28 -15.21
C ALA A 11 -16.92 -33.51 -14.30
N GLU A 12 -16.33 -33.44 -13.10
CA GLU A 12 -16.10 -34.59 -12.21
C GLU A 12 -16.82 -34.39 -10.86
N PRO A 13 -18.05 -34.88 -10.67
CA PRO A 13 -18.85 -34.66 -9.46
C PRO A 13 -18.17 -35.09 -8.16
N TRP A 14 -17.34 -36.13 -8.21
CA TRP A 14 -16.61 -36.62 -7.04
C TRP A 14 -15.57 -35.61 -6.55
N VAL A 15 -14.97 -34.82 -7.45
CA VAL A 15 -14.03 -33.74 -7.09
C VAL A 15 -14.79 -32.63 -6.37
N ALA A 16 -15.97 -32.25 -6.87
CA ALA A 16 -16.84 -31.28 -6.21
C ALA A 16 -17.25 -31.75 -4.81
N GLN A 17 -17.61 -33.03 -4.67
CA GLN A 17 -17.97 -33.64 -3.39
C GLN A 17 -16.79 -33.59 -2.41
N GLN A 18 -15.59 -33.99 -2.83
CA GLN A 18 -14.40 -33.97 -1.98
C GLN A 18 -14.10 -32.55 -1.46
N VAL A 19 -14.19 -31.54 -2.33
CA VAL A 19 -14.04 -30.14 -1.92
C VAL A 19 -15.11 -29.73 -0.92
N ARG A 20 -16.37 -30.10 -1.17
CA ARG A 20 -17.49 -29.74 -0.30
C ARG A 20 -17.45 -30.42 1.07
N GLU A 21 -16.94 -31.65 1.14
CA GLU A 21 -16.73 -32.39 2.38
C GLU A 21 -15.56 -31.81 3.19
N GLN A 22 -14.47 -31.45 2.51
CA GLN A 22 -13.27 -30.90 3.16
C GLN A 22 -13.50 -29.48 3.67
N TYR A 23 -14.17 -28.63 2.89
CA TYR A 23 -14.36 -27.21 3.21
C TYR A 23 -15.83 -26.90 3.44
N ARG A 24 -16.16 -26.59 4.69
CA ARG A 24 -17.52 -26.27 5.12
C ARG A 24 -17.85 -24.78 5.02
N PHE A 25 -16.94 -23.92 5.46
CA PHE A 25 -17.14 -22.47 5.50
C PHE A 25 -16.15 -21.79 4.55
N PHE A 26 -16.64 -20.84 3.76
CA PHE A 26 -15.81 -20.02 2.89
C PHE A 26 -15.73 -18.61 3.45
N VAL A 27 -14.52 -18.06 3.48
CA VAL A 27 -14.26 -16.66 3.76
C VAL A 27 -13.51 -16.09 2.58
N VAL A 28 -14.05 -15.04 1.97
CA VAL A 28 -13.41 -14.36 0.83
C VAL A 28 -13.16 -12.91 1.20
N ASP A 29 -11.89 -12.57 1.35
CA ASP A 29 -11.44 -11.19 1.51
C ASP A 29 -11.27 -10.50 0.15
N GLU A 30 -11.26 -9.16 0.14
CA GLU A 30 -11.15 -8.33 -1.07
C GLU A 30 -12.19 -8.68 -2.15
N TYR A 31 -13.42 -9.01 -1.72
CA TYR A 31 -14.47 -9.54 -2.59
C TYR A 31 -14.88 -8.60 -3.74
N GLN A 32 -14.62 -7.30 -3.61
CA GLN A 32 -14.84 -6.34 -4.69
C GLN A 32 -13.96 -6.57 -5.93
N ASP A 33 -12.81 -7.24 -5.76
CA ASP A 33 -11.87 -7.53 -6.85
C ASP A 33 -12.08 -8.91 -7.48
N VAL A 34 -13.16 -9.61 -7.12
CA VAL A 34 -13.48 -10.94 -7.67
C VAL A 34 -13.86 -10.82 -9.15
N SER A 35 -13.17 -11.60 -9.99
CA SER A 35 -13.50 -11.79 -11.40
C SER A 35 -14.63 -12.80 -11.60
N PRO A 36 -15.33 -12.78 -12.76
CA PRO A 36 -16.36 -13.78 -13.07
C PRO A 36 -15.90 -15.23 -12.90
N LEU A 37 -14.66 -15.54 -13.29
CA LEU A 37 -14.13 -16.90 -13.18
C LEU A 37 -13.90 -17.32 -11.71
N GLN A 38 -13.41 -16.40 -10.87
CA GLN A 38 -13.28 -16.66 -9.43
C GLN A 38 -14.65 -16.83 -8.79
N GLN A 39 -15.64 -16.03 -9.19
CA GLN A 39 -17.02 -16.18 -8.74
C GLN A 39 -17.58 -17.56 -9.12
N THR A 40 -17.44 -17.97 -10.39
CA THR A 40 -17.88 -19.29 -10.85
C THR A 40 -17.22 -20.41 -10.06
N LEU A 41 -15.93 -20.32 -9.78
CA LEU A 41 -15.23 -21.31 -8.98
C LEU A 41 -15.76 -21.37 -7.53
N LEU A 42 -16.01 -20.21 -6.92
CA LEU A 42 -16.64 -20.14 -5.60
C LEU A 42 -18.04 -20.78 -5.60
N ASP A 43 -18.84 -20.51 -6.62
CA ASP A 43 -20.19 -21.07 -6.76
C ASP A 43 -20.13 -22.61 -6.90
N LEU A 44 -19.18 -23.13 -7.67
CA LEU A 44 -18.94 -24.57 -7.78
C LEU A 44 -18.53 -25.20 -6.43
N TRP A 45 -17.65 -24.54 -5.67
CA TRP A 45 -17.22 -24.99 -4.35
C TRP A 45 -18.35 -24.98 -3.31
N MET A 46 -19.22 -23.97 -3.37
CA MET A 46 -20.37 -23.88 -2.47
C MET A 46 -21.44 -24.92 -2.83
N GLY A 47 -21.73 -25.12 -4.12
CA GLY A 47 -22.93 -25.83 -4.55
C GLY A 47 -24.18 -25.11 -4.04
N ASP A 48 -25.08 -25.84 -3.39
CA ASP A 48 -26.32 -25.28 -2.81
C ASP A 48 -26.12 -24.66 -1.42
N ARG A 49 -24.90 -24.70 -0.89
CA ARG A 49 -24.59 -24.18 0.46
C ARG A 49 -24.48 -22.67 0.48
N ARG A 50 -24.69 -22.10 1.66
CA ARG A 50 -24.70 -20.66 1.92
C ARG A 50 -23.73 -20.25 3.04
N ASP A 51 -22.84 -21.16 3.42
CA ASP A 51 -21.80 -20.97 4.45
C ASP A 51 -20.65 -20.07 3.93
N LEU A 52 -20.98 -18.82 3.58
CA LEU A 52 -20.09 -17.85 2.96
C LEU A 52 -20.05 -16.55 3.77
N CYS A 53 -18.84 -16.11 4.12
CA CYS A 53 -18.54 -14.78 4.61
C CYS A 53 -17.72 -14.05 3.55
N VAL A 54 -18.13 -12.84 3.17
CA VAL A 54 -17.35 -11.99 2.26
C VAL A 54 -17.00 -10.68 2.94
N VAL A 55 -15.79 -10.20 2.68
CA VAL A 55 -15.29 -8.92 3.16
C VAL A 55 -14.80 -8.12 1.97
N GLY A 56 -15.10 -6.83 1.94
CA GLY A 56 -14.64 -5.95 0.88
C GLY A 56 -15.07 -4.51 1.06
N ASP A 57 -14.44 -3.63 0.28
CA ASP A 57 -14.77 -2.20 0.20
C ASP A 57 -14.92 -1.81 -1.27
N ALA A 58 -16.14 -1.45 -1.69
CA ALA A 58 -16.42 -1.06 -3.07
C ALA A 58 -15.55 0.14 -3.52
N SER A 59 -15.14 1.00 -2.59
CA SER A 59 -14.24 2.14 -2.83
C SER A 59 -12.80 1.73 -3.17
N GLN A 60 -12.43 0.47 -2.92
CA GLN A 60 -11.11 -0.10 -3.18
C GLN A 60 -11.09 -1.06 -4.38
N THR A 61 -12.09 -0.97 -5.27
CA THR A 61 -12.12 -1.74 -6.53
C THR A 61 -11.22 -1.07 -7.56
N ILE A 62 -10.02 -1.60 -7.78
CA ILE A 62 -8.99 -0.98 -8.66
C ILE A 62 -8.41 -1.94 -9.70
N TYR A 63 -9.02 -3.13 -9.86
CA TYR A 63 -8.61 -4.14 -10.84
C TYR A 63 -9.69 -4.44 -11.89
N SER A 64 -10.58 -3.49 -12.20
CA SER A 64 -11.65 -3.75 -13.19
C SER A 64 -11.06 -4.02 -14.58
N PHE A 65 -9.91 -3.42 -14.91
CA PHE A 65 -9.16 -3.74 -16.13
C PHE A 65 -8.71 -5.22 -16.22
N ALA A 66 -8.53 -5.89 -15.08
CA ALA A 66 -8.21 -7.32 -15.00
C ALA A 66 -9.47 -8.21 -14.92
N GLY A 67 -10.66 -7.63 -15.05
CA GLY A 67 -11.94 -8.33 -15.06
C GLY A 67 -12.66 -8.40 -13.72
N ALA A 68 -12.19 -7.71 -12.68
CA ALA A 68 -12.89 -7.60 -11.39
C ALA A 68 -14.27 -6.93 -11.54
N ARG A 69 -15.23 -7.33 -10.70
CA ARG A 69 -16.59 -6.76 -10.68
C ARG A 69 -17.06 -6.48 -9.26
N SER A 70 -17.08 -5.21 -8.86
CA SER A 70 -17.62 -4.75 -7.57
C SER A 70 -19.11 -5.06 -7.39
N ALA A 71 -19.85 -5.28 -8.48
CA ALA A 71 -21.25 -5.70 -8.46
C ALA A 71 -21.46 -6.96 -7.60
N TYR A 72 -20.50 -7.90 -7.56
CA TYR A 72 -20.63 -9.08 -6.69
C TYR A 72 -20.72 -8.72 -5.21
N LEU A 73 -19.99 -7.69 -4.77
CA LEU A 73 -20.07 -7.18 -3.40
C LEU A 73 -21.34 -6.34 -3.19
N LEU A 74 -21.64 -5.43 -4.12
CA LEU A 74 -22.78 -4.51 -4.01
C LEU A 74 -24.13 -5.23 -4.02
N ASP A 75 -24.26 -6.25 -4.87
CA ASP A 75 -25.48 -7.05 -5.05
C ASP A 75 -25.52 -8.27 -4.12
N PHE A 76 -24.53 -8.44 -3.25
CA PHE A 76 -24.45 -9.59 -2.34
C PHE A 76 -25.74 -9.78 -1.50
N PRO A 77 -26.32 -8.74 -0.88
CA PRO A 77 -27.56 -8.89 -0.12
C PRO A 77 -28.77 -9.26 -1.00
N SER A 78 -28.76 -8.89 -2.28
CA SER A 78 -29.81 -9.29 -3.23
C SER A 78 -29.70 -10.77 -3.60
N ARG A 79 -28.47 -11.30 -3.67
CA ARG A 79 -28.20 -12.70 -4.00
C ARG A 79 -28.34 -13.62 -2.79
N PHE A 80 -28.02 -13.14 -1.59
CA PHE A 80 -28.16 -13.85 -0.31
C PHE A 80 -29.05 -13.03 0.64
N PRO A 81 -30.38 -13.09 0.50
CA PRO A 81 -31.31 -12.26 1.29
C PRO A 81 -31.23 -12.46 2.80
N GLU A 82 -30.78 -13.63 3.24
CA GLU A 82 -30.57 -13.98 4.65
C GLU A 82 -29.21 -13.53 5.21
N ALA A 83 -28.33 -12.94 4.39
CA ALA A 83 -27.00 -12.56 4.81
C ALA A 83 -27.04 -11.43 5.87
N ALA A 84 -26.30 -11.63 6.97
CA ALA A 84 -26.05 -10.56 7.92
C ALA A 84 -25.05 -9.56 7.31
N VAL A 85 -25.43 -8.29 7.24
CA VAL A 85 -24.57 -7.21 6.72
C VAL A 85 -24.03 -6.39 7.88
N VAL A 86 -22.71 -6.39 8.03
CA VAL A 86 -21.99 -5.58 9.03
C VAL A 86 -21.20 -4.50 8.30
N ARG A 87 -21.34 -3.24 8.74
CA ARG A 87 -20.57 -2.10 8.22
C ARG A 87 -19.55 -1.66 9.24
N LEU A 88 -18.28 -1.60 8.83
CA LEU A 88 -17.17 -1.16 9.67
C LEU A 88 -16.76 0.26 9.27
N GLU A 89 -17.35 1.26 9.92
CA GLU A 89 -17.14 2.67 9.60
C GLU A 89 -16.03 3.31 10.44
N ARG A 90 -15.65 2.69 11.56
CA ARG A 90 -14.57 3.17 12.41
C ARG A 90 -13.21 2.82 11.80
N ASN A 91 -12.43 3.85 11.45
CA ASN A 91 -11.11 3.73 10.88
C ASN A 91 -10.04 3.89 11.96
N TYR A 92 -9.24 2.84 12.17
CA TYR A 92 -8.17 2.79 13.16
C TYR A 92 -6.78 3.10 12.60
N ARG A 93 -6.69 3.34 11.28
CA ARG A 93 -5.42 3.56 10.58
C ARG A 93 -5.07 5.03 10.50
N SER A 94 -6.02 5.82 10.01
CA SER A 94 -5.79 7.15 9.49
C SER A 94 -6.40 8.22 10.41
N THR A 95 -5.68 9.33 10.54
CA THR A 95 -6.16 10.51 11.28
C THR A 95 -7.43 11.10 10.66
N SER A 96 -8.12 11.95 11.44
CA SER A 96 -9.35 12.64 11.00
C SER A 96 -9.16 13.47 9.72
N GLY A 97 -7.99 14.11 9.56
CA GLY A 97 -7.63 14.87 8.35
C GLY A 97 -7.66 14.03 7.07
N ILE A 98 -7.09 12.83 7.15
CA ILE A 98 -6.96 11.90 6.03
C ILE A 98 -8.30 11.21 5.74
N THR A 99 -9.00 10.73 6.78
CA THR A 99 -10.31 10.08 6.63
C THR A 99 -11.36 11.04 6.07
N GLU A 100 -11.37 12.30 6.47
CA GLU A 100 -12.26 13.30 5.89
C GLU A 100 -11.94 13.59 4.42
N ALA A 101 -10.67 13.65 4.04
CA ALA A 101 -10.28 13.81 2.63
C ALA A 101 -10.75 12.61 1.79
N ALA A 102 -10.56 11.40 2.29
CA ALA A 102 -11.02 10.17 1.64
C ALA A 102 -12.56 10.14 1.48
N ASN A 103 -13.31 10.49 2.53
CA ASN A 103 -14.76 10.58 2.50
C ASN A 103 -15.28 11.61 1.49
N ARG A 104 -14.60 12.76 1.38
CA ARG A 104 -14.95 13.81 0.40
C ARG A 104 -14.79 13.30 -1.02
N LEU A 105 -13.67 12.61 -1.30
CA LEU A 105 -13.37 12.05 -2.62
C LEU A 105 -14.40 11.01 -3.07
N MET A 106 -14.93 10.22 -2.13
CA MET A 106 -15.89 9.13 -2.39
C MET A 106 -17.36 9.51 -2.13
N ARG A 107 -17.65 10.78 -1.86
CA ARG A 107 -19.02 11.23 -1.54
C ARG A 107 -19.99 10.90 -2.67
N GLY A 108 -21.11 10.26 -2.31
CA GLY A 108 -22.20 9.94 -3.24
C GLY A 108 -21.88 8.78 -4.19
N ARG A 109 -20.80 8.03 -3.95
CA ARG A 109 -20.43 6.87 -4.78
C ARG A 109 -21.15 5.60 -4.28
N PRO A 110 -21.60 4.71 -5.18
CA PRO A 110 -22.22 3.46 -4.79
C PRO A 110 -21.31 2.62 -3.89
N GLY A 111 -21.84 2.15 -2.76
CA GLY A 111 -21.10 1.32 -1.80
C GLY A 111 -20.02 2.04 -0.99
N ALA A 112 -19.83 3.36 -1.16
CA ALA A 112 -18.89 4.11 -0.34
C ALA A 112 -19.40 4.24 1.11
N LEU A 113 -18.55 3.85 2.06
CA LEU A 113 -18.78 4.06 3.48
C LEU A 113 -18.36 5.48 3.88
N THR A 114 -18.95 6.00 4.96
CA THR A 114 -18.48 7.23 5.60
C THR A 114 -17.60 6.86 6.78
N LEU A 115 -16.28 7.03 6.63
CA LEU A 115 -15.32 6.63 7.64
C LEU A 115 -15.25 7.65 8.79
N VAL A 116 -15.10 7.16 10.02
CA VAL A 116 -14.86 7.97 11.22
C VAL A 116 -13.54 7.52 11.82
N SER A 117 -12.56 8.42 11.89
CA SER A 117 -11.27 8.14 12.54
C SER A 117 -11.48 7.83 14.03
N ALA A 118 -10.83 6.78 14.53
CA ALA A 118 -10.90 6.38 15.93
C ALA A 118 -10.32 7.45 16.88
N ASP A 119 -9.38 8.28 16.40
CA ASP A 119 -8.76 9.38 17.16
C ASP A 119 -9.68 10.60 17.32
N ALA A 120 -10.74 10.68 16.51
CA ALA A 120 -11.69 11.79 16.51
C ALA A 120 -12.85 11.58 17.50
N ASP A 121 -12.81 10.51 18.29
CA ASP A 121 -13.84 10.15 19.25
C ASP A 121 -13.56 10.86 20.59
N PRO A 122 -14.32 11.92 20.95
CA PRO A 122 -14.15 12.60 22.23
C PRO A 122 -14.65 11.75 23.41
N ASP A 123 -15.47 10.73 23.14
CA ASP A 123 -16.00 9.79 24.12
C ASP A 123 -15.25 8.46 23.97
N GLY A 124 -14.02 8.45 24.47
CA GLY A 124 -13.29 7.21 24.68
C GLY A 124 -14.03 6.33 25.69
N ASP A 125 -14.91 5.46 25.21
CA ASP A 125 -15.35 4.31 25.98
C ASP A 125 -15.21 3.04 25.14
N GLY A 126 -14.24 2.22 25.54
CA GLY A 126 -14.01 0.90 24.99
C GLY A 126 -15.09 -0.06 25.44
N THR A 127 -16.26 -0.03 24.81
CA THR A 127 -17.22 -1.15 24.87
C THR A 127 -17.99 -1.27 23.56
N GLY A 128 -18.02 -2.49 23.01
CA GLY A 128 -18.63 -2.78 21.74
C GLY A 128 -20.16 -2.91 21.75
N ALA A 129 -20.65 -3.16 20.54
CA ALA A 129 -21.97 -3.67 20.14
C ALA A 129 -23.20 -2.74 20.14
N ALA A 130 -23.68 -2.54 18.91
CA ALA A 130 -25.08 -2.59 18.44
C ALA A 130 -26.06 -1.44 18.79
N THR A 131 -26.61 -0.73 17.79
CA THR A 131 -27.89 -1.07 17.10
C THR A 131 -28.41 0.06 16.18
N ALA A 132 -28.98 -0.37 15.05
CA ALA A 132 -30.16 0.08 14.30
C ALA A 132 -30.55 1.58 14.11
N GLU A 133 -30.75 1.91 12.82
CA GLU A 133 -31.85 2.68 12.20
C GLU A 133 -32.28 4.06 12.76
N GLY A 134 -32.19 5.11 11.92
CA GLY A 134 -32.96 6.34 12.16
C GLY A 134 -32.54 7.60 11.40
N ARG A 135 -33.15 7.81 10.22
CA ARG A 135 -33.46 9.06 9.49
C ARG A 135 -32.91 10.41 10.04
N GLY A 136 -32.08 11.06 9.20
CA GLY A 136 -32.22 12.45 8.76
C GLY A 136 -31.93 13.59 9.74
N SER A 137 -30.91 14.41 9.43
CA SER A 137 -31.06 15.85 9.18
C SER A 137 -29.71 16.48 8.85
N ALA A 138 -29.70 17.32 7.82
CA ALA A 138 -28.57 18.15 7.45
C ALA A 138 -28.30 19.20 8.54
N ALA A 139 -27.10 19.17 9.11
CA ALA A 139 -26.54 20.28 9.87
C ALA A 139 -25.21 20.70 9.23
N ALA A 140 -25.09 22.00 8.98
CA ALA A 140 -23.92 22.65 8.38
C ALA A 140 -22.63 22.30 9.14
N PRO A 141 -21.45 22.22 8.47
CA PRO A 141 -20.23 21.81 9.14
C PRO A 141 -19.69 22.97 10.00
N GLY A 142 -20.03 22.92 11.29
CA GLY A 142 -19.21 23.54 12.32
C GLY A 142 -17.80 22.98 12.22
N ARG A 143 -16.80 23.87 12.20
CA ARG A 143 -15.37 23.55 12.11
C ARG A 143 -15.02 22.49 13.17
N ARG A 144 -14.85 21.24 12.74
CA ARG A 144 -14.42 20.14 13.61
C ARG A 144 -13.00 20.43 14.09
N ALA A 145 -12.84 20.60 15.40
CA ALA A 145 -11.52 20.64 16.02
C ALA A 145 -10.80 19.33 15.71
N GLY A 146 -9.62 19.41 15.08
CA GLY A 146 -8.80 18.23 14.72
C GLY A 146 -8.59 18.01 13.21
N PHE A 147 -9.35 18.65 12.32
CA PHE A 147 -9.11 18.50 10.87
C PHE A 147 -7.87 19.31 10.43
N THR A 148 -6.78 18.60 10.12
CA THR A 148 -5.68 19.16 9.31
C THR A 148 -5.84 18.68 7.89
N ALA A 149 -6.25 19.58 6.99
CA ALA A 149 -6.41 19.26 5.58
C ALA A 149 -5.07 18.78 4.98
N PRO A 150 -5.08 17.79 4.07
CA PRO A 150 -3.88 17.43 3.33
C PRO A 150 -3.30 18.65 2.62
N GLN A 151 -1.98 18.80 2.67
CA GLN A 151 -1.28 19.92 2.03
C GLN A 151 -1.04 19.59 0.55
N VAL A 152 -1.41 20.52 -0.34
CA VAL A 152 -1.13 20.41 -1.78
C VAL A 152 -0.07 21.41 -2.18
N SER A 153 0.99 20.91 -2.81
CA SER A 153 2.09 21.73 -3.37
C SER A 153 2.12 21.64 -4.89
N ALA A 154 2.33 22.78 -5.54
CA ALA A 154 2.46 22.89 -6.99
C ALA A 154 3.92 23.17 -7.37
N PHE A 155 4.43 22.46 -8.37
CA PHE A 155 5.82 22.59 -8.84
C PHE A 155 5.91 22.93 -10.32
N PRO A 156 6.99 23.60 -10.77
CA PRO A 156 7.13 23.98 -12.18
C PRO A 156 7.38 22.78 -13.11
N SER A 157 8.00 21.70 -12.63
CA SER A 157 8.31 20.51 -13.43
C SER A 157 8.37 19.23 -12.59
N ASP A 158 8.26 18.07 -13.23
CA ASP A 158 8.41 16.73 -12.59
C ASP A 158 9.74 16.62 -11.81
N GLY A 159 10.83 17.16 -12.35
CA GLY A 159 12.13 17.19 -11.65
C GLY A 159 12.17 18.14 -10.45
N ALA A 160 11.43 19.25 -10.49
CA ALA A 160 11.31 20.14 -9.33
C ALA A 160 10.43 19.54 -8.23
N GLU A 161 9.35 18.85 -8.61
CA GLU A 161 8.51 18.08 -7.69
C GLU A 161 9.33 16.98 -6.99
N ALA A 162 10.05 16.16 -7.76
CA ALA A 162 10.88 15.07 -7.23
C ALA A 162 11.93 15.56 -6.23
N ARG A 163 12.66 16.64 -6.55
CA ARG A 163 13.66 17.24 -5.62
C ARG A 163 13.02 17.79 -4.35
N ALA A 164 11.87 18.44 -4.46
CA ALA A 164 11.17 18.97 -3.29
C ALA A 164 10.65 17.85 -2.37
N VAL A 165 10.11 16.77 -2.96
CA VAL A 165 9.68 15.58 -2.22
C VAL A 165 10.88 14.91 -1.54
N ALA A 166 11.97 14.66 -2.27
CA ALA A 166 13.19 14.05 -1.71
C ALA A 166 13.79 14.89 -0.57
N GLY A 167 13.87 16.22 -0.74
CA GLY A 167 14.34 17.11 0.31
C GLY A 167 13.45 17.13 1.56
N ALA A 168 12.12 17.08 1.38
CA ALA A 168 11.18 16.98 2.50
C ALA A 168 11.31 15.65 3.26
N ILE A 169 11.52 14.55 2.54
CA ILE A 169 11.76 13.22 3.12
C ILE A 169 13.08 13.20 3.89
N ALA A 170 14.16 13.72 3.31
CA ALA A 170 15.46 13.82 3.99
C ALA A 170 15.35 14.60 5.32
N GLN A 171 14.60 15.72 5.33
CA GLN A 171 14.33 16.48 6.55
C GLN A 171 13.51 15.69 7.57
N GLN A 172 12.52 14.91 7.15
CA GLN A 172 11.75 14.04 8.04
C GLN A 172 12.63 12.97 8.68
N ILE A 173 13.48 12.31 7.88
CA ILE A 173 14.42 11.31 8.39
C ILE A 173 15.39 11.94 9.39
N GLN A 174 15.94 13.13 9.10
CA GLN A 174 16.79 13.88 10.03
C GLN A 174 16.08 14.27 11.33
N SER A 175 14.76 14.47 11.30
CA SER A 175 13.94 14.70 12.49
C SER A 175 13.58 13.43 13.28
N GLY A 176 14.01 12.25 12.81
CA GLY A 176 13.86 10.97 13.52
C GLY A 176 12.75 10.06 13.01
N ILE A 177 12.10 10.37 11.88
CA ILE A 177 11.15 9.45 11.25
C ILE A 177 11.91 8.31 10.58
N ALA A 178 11.51 7.07 10.84
CA ALA A 178 12.13 5.91 10.20
C ALA A 178 11.87 5.92 8.68
N PRO A 179 12.88 5.68 7.82
CA PRO A 179 12.69 5.65 6.37
C PRO A 179 11.61 4.68 5.90
N GLU A 180 11.49 3.51 6.53
CA GLU A 180 10.48 2.49 6.24
C GLU A 180 9.03 2.93 6.53
N ASP A 181 8.84 3.96 7.35
CA ASP A 181 7.54 4.57 7.65
C ASP A 181 7.10 5.61 6.61
N ILE A 182 7.92 5.85 5.57
CA ILE A 182 7.68 6.83 4.52
C ILE A 182 7.47 6.12 3.18
N ALA A 183 6.40 6.47 2.48
CA ALA A 183 6.18 6.06 1.10
C ALA A 183 5.92 7.22 0.14
N VAL A 184 6.38 7.05 -1.10
CA VAL A 184 6.03 7.91 -2.23
C VAL A 184 5.25 7.09 -3.24
N LEU A 185 4.01 7.52 -3.46
CA LEU A 185 3.05 6.87 -4.32
C LEU A 185 2.84 7.70 -5.60
N TYR A 186 2.87 7.01 -6.74
CA TYR A 186 2.70 7.61 -8.07
C TYR A 186 1.82 6.75 -8.97
N ARG A 187 1.39 7.28 -10.12
CA ARG A 187 0.50 6.56 -11.03
C ARG A 187 1.22 5.57 -11.93
N MET A 188 2.39 5.95 -12.45
CA MET A 188 3.09 5.23 -13.51
C MET A 188 4.56 5.02 -13.17
N ASN A 189 5.12 3.86 -13.54
CA ASN A 189 6.52 3.50 -13.29
C ASN A 189 7.51 4.50 -13.92
N GLY A 190 7.16 5.16 -15.01
CA GLY A 190 8.00 6.19 -15.63
C GLY A 190 8.29 7.40 -14.73
N GLN A 191 7.52 7.60 -13.65
CA GLN A 191 7.77 8.64 -12.66
C GLN A 191 8.84 8.25 -11.62
N ALA A 192 9.18 6.96 -11.51
CA ALA A 192 10.14 6.49 -10.51
C ALA A 192 11.54 7.05 -10.78
N ALA A 193 12.03 7.00 -12.02
CA ALA A 193 13.42 7.34 -12.35
C ALA A 193 13.86 8.76 -11.90
N VAL A 194 13.00 9.77 -12.06
CA VAL A 194 13.31 11.14 -11.63
C VAL A 194 13.32 11.29 -10.10
N LEU A 195 12.50 10.49 -9.41
CA LEU A 195 12.44 10.45 -7.96
C LEU A 195 13.61 9.65 -7.37
N GLU A 196 13.98 8.53 -7.98
CA GLU A 196 15.16 7.72 -7.65
C GLU A 196 16.43 8.59 -7.71
N GLN A 197 16.59 9.37 -8.78
CA GLN A 197 17.70 10.32 -8.90
C GLN A 197 17.64 11.38 -7.79
N ALA A 198 16.47 11.98 -7.54
CA ALA A 198 16.33 13.03 -6.53
C ALA A 198 16.58 12.54 -5.09
N LEU A 199 16.16 11.31 -4.77
CA LEU A 199 16.41 10.66 -3.48
C LEU A 199 17.90 10.30 -3.33
N GLY A 200 18.52 9.79 -4.41
CA GLY A 200 19.96 9.61 -4.49
C GLY A 200 20.70 10.90 -4.18
N ASP A 201 20.44 11.99 -4.92
CA ASP A 201 21.05 13.30 -4.70
C ASP A 201 20.86 13.83 -3.25
N ALA A 202 19.75 13.47 -2.59
CA ALA A 202 19.46 13.83 -1.20
C ALA A 202 20.08 12.89 -0.16
N GLY A 203 20.76 11.81 -0.57
CA GLY A 203 21.34 10.80 0.32
C GLY A 203 20.30 9.91 0.99
N VAL A 204 19.11 9.78 0.39
CA VAL A 204 17.99 9.01 0.94
C VAL A 204 17.92 7.63 0.29
N SER A 205 18.05 6.62 1.13
CA SER A 205 17.82 5.21 0.83
C SER A 205 16.37 4.96 0.38
N TYR A 206 16.18 4.19 -0.70
CA TYR A 206 14.84 3.88 -1.22
C TYR A 206 14.73 2.47 -1.78
N GLN A 207 13.49 1.97 -1.85
CA GLN A 207 13.15 0.70 -2.48
C GLN A 207 11.95 0.85 -3.41
N VAL A 208 12.03 0.33 -4.63
CA VAL A 208 10.91 0.35 -5.57
C VAL A 208 10.08 -0.93 -5.44
N ARG A 209 8.81 -0.82 -5.04
CA ARG A 209 7.87 -1.95 -5.03
C ARG A 209 7.50 -2.34 -6.44
N GLY A 210 7.63 -3.63 -6.74
CA GLY A 210 7.54 -4.19 -8.09
C GLY A 210 8.89 -4.38 -8.78
N SER A 211 10.00 -4.00 -8.13
CA SER A 211 11.35 -4.43 -8.50
C SER A 211 11.62 -5.88 -8.08
N GLN A 212 12.84 -6.37 -8.35
CA GLN A 212 13.27 -7.71 -7.96
C GLN A 212 13.09 -7.92 -6.45
N ARG A 213 12.46 -9.05 -6.08
CA ARG A 213 12.21 -9.45 -4.68
C ARG A 213 13.52 -9.46 -3.88
N PHE A 214 13.45 -9.20 -2.58
CA PHE A 214 14.62 -9.11 -1.70
C PHE A 214 15.53 -10.33 -1.82
N PHE A 215 14.96 -11.53 -1.66
CA PHE A 215 15.70 -12.79 -1.78
C PHE A 215 16.15 -13.13 -3.20
N ASP A 216 15.68 -12.39 -4.21
CA ASP A 216 16.10 -12.55 -5.58
C ASP A 216 17.31 -11.70 -5.97
N ARG A 217 17.63 -10.67 -5.17
CA ARG A 217 18.78 -9.77 -5.37
C ARG A 217 20.10 -10.54 -5.34
N ALA A 218 21.03 -10.16 -6.21
CA ALA A 218 22.30 -10.87 -6.37
C ALA A 218 23.13 -10.87 -5.08
N GLU A 219 23.20 -9.73 -4.40
CA GLU A 219 23.89 -9.53 -3.13
C GLU A 219 23.25 -10.33 -1.98
N VAL A 220 21.92 -10.45 -1.94
CA VAL A 220 21.22 -11.25 -0.93
C VAL A 220 21.46 -12.74 -1.16
N LYS A 221 21.42 -13.20 -2.42
CA LYS A 221 21.78 -14.58 -2.79
C LYS A 221 23.22 -14.91 -2.42
N GLN A 222 24.15 -13.99 -2.64
CA GLN A 222 25.55 -14.14 -2.22
C GLN A 222 25.68 -14.23 -0.69
N ALA A 223 24.97 -13.37 0.05
CA ALA A 223 24.97 -13.41 1.51
C ALA A 223 24.39 -14.71 2.07
N LEU A 224 23.25 -15.17 1.54
CA LEU A 224 22.66 -16.46 1.93
C LEU A 224 23.61 -17.63 1.66
N LEU A 225 24.29 -17.64 0.51
CA LEU A 225 25.26 -18.67 0.19
C LEU A 225 26.45 -18.66 1.16
N ALA A 226 26.98 -17.48 1.47
CA ALA A 226 28.10 -17.31 2.39
C ALA A 226 27.74 -17.73 3.83
N LEU A 227 26.57 -17.29 4.33
CA LEU A 227 26.06 -17.68 5.64
C LEU A 227 25.81 -19.20 5.71
N ARG A 228 25.22 -19.80 4.67
CA ARG A 228 25.03 -21.25 4.59
C ARG A 228 26.36 -22.00 4.62
N GLY A 229 27.37 -21.53 3.90
CA GLY A 229 28.72 -22.11 3.93
C GLY A 229 29.35 -22.03 5.32
N ALA A 230 29.23 -20.89 5.99
CA ALA A 230 29.76 -20.67 7.33
C ALA A 230 29.03 -21.48 8.42
N SER A 231 27.75 -21.82 8.22
CA SER A 231 26.95 -22.61 9.18
C SER A 231 27.47 -24.04 9.44
N VAL A 232 28.35 -24.52 8.56
CA VAL A 232 28.97 -25.85 8.66
C VAL A 232 30.16 -25.84 9.65
N SER A 233 30.85 -24.71 9.78
CA SER A 233 32.09 -24.61 10.57
C SER A 233 31.93 -23.77 11.85
N ILE A 234 31.05 -22.76 11.86
CA ILE A 234 30.85 -21.88 13.01
C ILE A 234 30.01 -22.59 14.09
N SER A 235 30.56 -22.72 15.28
CA SER A 235 29.87 -23.26 16.46
C SER A 235 30.36 -22.58 17.74
N GLY A 236 29.43 -22.23 18.63
CA GLY A 236 29.73 -21.71 19.97
C GLY A 236 30.10 -20.22 20.08
N GLU A 237 30.12 -19.48 18.97
CA GLU A 237 30.33 -18.02 18.97
C GLU A 237 29.01 -17.23 19.09
N PRO A 238 29.03 -15.99 19.63
CA PRO A 238 27.87 -15.12 19.64
C PRO A 238 27.33 -14.87 18.23
N LEU A 239 26.03 -15.10 18.02
CA LEU A 239 25.36 -15.00 16.73
C LEU A 239 25.69 -13.69 16.00
N PHE A 240 25.52 -12.56 16.69
CA PHE A 240 25.76 -11.23 16.13
C PHE A 240 27.17 -11.11 15.54
N LYS A 241 28.18 -11.56 16.29
CA LYS A 241 29.58 -11.48 15.88
C LYS A 241 29.80 -12.32 14.61
N SER A 242 29.38 -13.58 14.64
CA SER A 242 29.58 -14.50 13.52
C SER A 242 28.86 -14.05 12.25
N VAL A 243 27.64 -13.52 12.35
CA VAL A 243 26.91 -12.97 11.20
C VAL A 243 27.60 -11.71 10.68
N SER A 244 27.96 -10.77 11.57
CA SER A 244 28.73 -9.57 11.22
C SER A 244 30.01 -9.92 10.46
N ASP A 245 30.78 -10.89 10.94
CA ASP A 245 32.06 -11.26 10.32
C ASP A 245 31.89 -11.78 8.90
N VAL A 246 30.83 -12.58 8.64
CA VAL A 246 30.50 -13.04 7.29
C VAL A 246 30.03 -11.88 6.41
N LEU A 247 29.12 -11.03 6.90
CA LEU A 247 28.56 -9.93 6.11
C LEU A 247 29.59 -8.82 5.82
N ARG A 248 30.56 -8.59 6.71
CA ARG A 248 31.68 -7.66 6.47
C ARG A 248 32.52 -8.07 5.26
N GLY A 249 32.72 -9.38 5.07
CA GLY A 249 33.39 -9.92 3.89
C GLY A 249 32.66 -9.63 2.57
N LEU A 250 31.38 -9.27 2.63
CA LEU A 250 30.51 -8.98 1.48
C LEU A 250 30.23 -7.47 1.29
N GLY A 251 30.78 -6.62 2.17
CA GLY A 251 30.62 -5.17 2.10
C GLY A 251 29.63 -4.58 3.09
N TRP A 252 29.20 -5.32 4.12
CA TRP A 252 28.46 -4.72 5.24
C TRP A 252 29.41 -4.01 6.21
N SER A 253 28.95 -2.89 6.76
CA SER A 253 29.64 -2.13 7.80
C SER A 253 28.64 -1.66 8.84
N GLN A 254 29.06 -1.46 10.08
CA GLN A 254 28.15 -0.98 11.12
C GLN A 254 27.60 0.43 10.83
N GLN A 255 28.39 1.25 10.15
CA GLN A 255 27.95 2.56 9.70
C GLN A 255 27.59 2.52 8.21
N PRO A 256 26.56 3.27 7.81
CA PRO A 256 26.19 3.45 6.41
C PRO A 256 27.37 4.01 5.59
N PRO A 257 27.67 3.48 4.39
CA PRO A 257 28.69 4.07 3.52
C PRO A 257 28.25 5.46 3.03
N GLU A 258 29.22 6.37 2.85
CA GLU A 258 28.98 7.71 2.27
C GLU A 258 28.67 7.64 0.77
N GLN A 259 29.18 6.61 0.07
CA GLN A 259 28.97 6.42 -1.36
C GLN A 259 27.53 5.95 -1.63
N GLN A 260 26.88 6.62 -2.59
CA GLN A 260 25.51 6.34 -3.00
C GLN A 260 25.41 5.28 -4.10
N GLY A 261 24.18 4.85 -4.41
CA GLY A 261 23.88 3.89 -5.47
C GLY A 261 24.19 2.45 -5.09
N ALA A 262 24.70 1.64 -6.02
CA ALA A 262 24.82 0.18 -5.84
C ALA A 262 25.61 -0.26 -4.59
N VAL A 263 26.55 0.55 -4.09
CA VAL A 263 27.28 0.28 -2.83
C VAL A 263 26.35 0.42 -1.63
N ARG A 264 25.55 1.50 -1.61
CA ARG A 264 24.55 1.79 -0.58
C ARG A 264 23.43 0.75 -0.60
N ASP A 265 22.90 0.42 -1.77
CA ASP A 265 21.82 -0.56 -1.95
C ASP A 265 22.23 -1.95 -1.47
N ARG A 266 23.49 -2.33 -1.74
CA ARG A 266 24.09 -3.56 -1.23
C ARG A 266 24.17 -3.52 0.29
N TRP A 267 24.72 -2.45 0.85
CA TRP A 267 24.86 -2.29 2.30
C TRP A 267 23.50 -2.43 2.99
N GLU A 268 22.45 -1.79 2.48
CA GLU A 268 21.08 -1.88 3.03
C GLU A 268 20.53 -3.30 2.98
N SER A 269 20.79 -4.01 1.89
CA SER A 269 20.35 -5.40 1.75
C SER A 269 21.04 -6.31 2.77
N LEU A 270 22.33 -6.07 3.06
CA LEU A 270 23.06 -6.80 4.10
C LEU A 270 22.64 -6.37 5.51
N ASP A 271 22.37 -5.09 5.71
CA ASP A 271 21.91 -4.53 6.98
C ASP A 271 20.53 -5.05 7.37
N ALA A 272 19.63 -5.25 6.40
CA ALA A 272 18.34 -5.91 6.62
C ALA A 272 18.50 -7.37 7.11
N ILE A 273 19.51 -8.10 6.61
CA ILE A 273 19.87 -9.44 7.14
C ILE A 273 20.41 -9.32 8.57
N MET A 274 21.24 -8.32 8.83
CA MET A 274 21.79 -8.08 10.17
C MET A 274 20.70 -7.77 11.19
N GLY A 275 19.74 -6.92 10.84
CA GLY A 275 18.59 -6.61 11.67
C GLY A 275 17.71 -7.84 11.98
N LEU A 276 17.66 -8.83 11.09
CA LEU A 276 17.03 -10.13 11.42
C LEU A 276 17.83 -10.89 12.48
N ALA A 277 19.16 -10.91 12.39
CA ALA A 277 20.02 -11.57 13.38
C ALA A 277 19.88 -10.93 14.77
N GLU A 278 19.75 -9.60 14.84
CA GLU A 278 19.56 -8.86 16.10
C GLU A 278 18.22 -9.17 16.79
N ARG A 279 17.18 -9.49 16.01
CA ARG A 279 15.85 -9.83 16.53
C ARG A 279 15.71 -11.30 16.97
N MET A 280 16.73 -12.13 16.73
CA MET A 280 16.72 -13.52 17.18
C MET A 280 16.70 -13.61 18.71
N PRO A 281 16.03 -14.63 19.29
CA PRO A 281 16.08 -14.87 20.73
C PRO A 281 17.50 -14.95 21.29
N ALA A 282 17.68 -14.50 22.52
CA ALA A 282 18.98 -14.61 23.20
C ALA A 282 19.43 -16.09 23.27
N GLY A 283 20.68 -16.36 22.90
CA GLY A 283 21.23 -17.71 22.83
C GLY A 283 20.95 -18.47 21.54
N SER A 284 20.28 -17.85 20.56
CA SER A 284 20.16 -18.43 19.21
C SER A 284 21.52 -18.71 18.59
N THR A 285 21.65 -19.87 17.96
CA THR A 285 22.88 -20.30 17.30
C THR A 285 22.94 -19.77 15.87
N PHE A 286 24.15 -19.72 15.31
CA PHE A 286 24.35 -19.36 13.90
C PHE A 286 23.55 -20.26 12.95
N ARG A 287 23.49 -21.58 13.23
CA ARG A 287 22.69 -22.52 12.46
C ARG A 287 21.19 -22.23 12.51
N ALA A 288 20.66 -21.96 13.71
CA ALA A 288 19.25 -21.62 13.87
C ALA A 288 18.87 -20.36 13.07
N PHE A 289 19.76 -19.35 13.04
CA PHE A 289 19.57 -18.17 12.20
C PHE A 289 19.60 -18.47 10.70
N THR A 290 20.51 -19.33 10.24
CA THR A 290 20.53 -19.71 8.81
C THR A 290 19.30 -20.51 8.40
N ASP A 291 18.76 -21.35 9.28
CA ASP A 291 17.54 -22.11 9.02
C ASP A 291 16.32 -21.18 8.93
N GLU A 292 16.20 -20.21 9.84
CA GLU A 292 15.18 -19.14 9.81
C GLU A 292 15.25 -18.34 8.50
N LEU A 293 16.45 -17.97 8.03
CA LEU A 293 16.62 -17.25 6.77
C LEU A 293 16.15 -18.07 5.56
N LEU A 294 16.39 -19.38 5.54
CA LEU A 294 15.94 -20.28 4.48
C LEU A 294 14.42 -20.47 4.51
N GLU A 295 13.83 -20.59 5.70
CA GLU A 295 12.38 -20.65 5.86
C GLU A 295 11.71 -19.36 5.38
N ARG A 296 12.27 -18.20 5.73
CA ARG A 296 11.82 -16.90 5.21
C ARG A 296 11.94 -16.80 3.70
N GLN A 297 13.04 -17.28 3.12
CA GLN A 297 13.22 -17.30 1.67
C GLN A 297 12.14 -18.17 0.99
N ALA A 298 11.88 -19.36 1.54
CA ALA A 298 10.87 -20.28 1.02
C ALA A 298 9.45 -19.70 1.15
N GLY A 299 9.15 -19.07 2.29
CA GLY A 299 7.88 -18.40 2.58
C GLY A 299 7.73 -16.99 2.00
N GLN A 300 8.76 -16.47 1.32
CA GLN A 300 8.80 -15.09 0.80
C GLN A 300 8.57 -14.00 1.88
N HIS A 301 9.01 -14.27 3.11
CA HIS A 301 8.93 -13.34 4.23
C HIS A 301 10.13 -12.38 4.24
N GLU A 302 10.07 -11.34 3.42
CA GLU A 302 11.13 -10.35 3.27
C GLU A 302 11.37 -9.53 4.56
N PRO A 303 12.62 -9.22 4.93
CA PRO A 303 12.91 -8.30 6.03
C PRO A 303 12.53 -6.86 5.70
N THR A 304 12.28 -6.07 6.74
CA THR A 304 12.20 -4.61 6.61
C THR A 304 13.59 -4.06 6.26
N VAL A 305 13.66 -3.32 5.15
CA VAL A 305 14.84 -2.53 4.76
C VAL A 305 14.58 -1.11 5.25
N SER A 306 15.56 -0.46 5.90
CA SER A 306 15.42 0.93 6.32
C SER A 306 15.57 1.86 5.12
N ALA A 307 14.52 1.90 4.31
CA ALA A 307 14.47 2.60 3.05
C ALA A 307 13.05 3.11 2.77
N VAL A 308 12.97 4.28 2.13
CA VAL A 308 11.73 4.89 1.69
C VAL A 308 11.08 4.03 0.60
N THR A 309 9.79 3.77 0.72
CA THR A 309 9.10 2.93 -0.27
C THR A 309 8.58 3.74 -1.45
N LEU A 310 9.01 3.38 -2.66
CA LEU A 310 8.50 3.92 -3.93
C LEU A 310 7.52 2.91 -4.53
N ALA A 311 6.28 3.31 -4.79
CA ALA A 311 5.27 2.38 -5.30
C ALA A 311 4.27 3.05 -6.24
N THR A 312 3.71 2.25 -7.15
CA THR A 312 2.51 2.67 -7.86
C THR A 312 1.30 2.64 -6.93
N LEU A 313 0.28 3.45 -7.20
CA LEU A 313 -0.99 3.41 -6.47
C LEU A 313 -1.61 1.99 -6.45
N HIS A 314 -1.46 1.22 -7.53
CA HIS A 314 -1.96 -0.16 -7.59
C HIS A 314 -1.20 -1.09 -6.64
N SER A 315 0.13 -1.02 -6.65
CA SER A 315 0.98 -1.87 -5.80
C SER A 315 0.97 -1.47 -4.33
N ALA A 316 0.37 -0.33 -3.99
CA ALA A 316 0.20 0.12 -2.62
C ALA A 316 -1.04 -0.48 -1.92
N LYS A 317 -1.94 -1.15 -2.68
CA LYS A 317 -3.12 -1.79 -2.10
C LYS A 317 -2.72 -2.83 -1.03
N GLY A 318 -3.46 -2.84 0.08
CA GLY A 318 -3.17 -3.70 1.23
C GLY A 318 -2.03 -3.21 2.16
N LEU A 319 -1.26 -2.21 1.74
CA LEU A 319 -0.16 -1.65 2.53
C LEU A 319 -0.58 -0.40 3.31
N GLU A 320 0.28 0.08 4.20
CA GLU A 320 0.10 1.30 4.99
C GLU A 320 1.45 1.84 5.48
N TRP A 321 1.54 3.16 5.66
CA TRP A 321 2.74 3.88 6.12
C TRP A 321 2.34 5.04 7.02
N GLU A 322 3.25 5.45 7.91
CA GLU A 322 3.03 6.61 8.77
C GLU A 322 2.87 7.89 7.95
N HIS A 323 3.73 8.06 6.94
CA HIS A 323 3.73 9.21 6.06
C HIS A 323 3.71 8.81 4.58
N VAL A 324 2.79 9.41 3.82
CA VAL A 324 2.66 9.17 2.37
C VAL A 324 2.75 10.49 1.60
N TYR A 325 3.57 10.46 0.55
CA TYR A 325 3.65 11.47 -0.48
C TYR A 325 2.95 10.95 -1.74
N LEU A 326 1.88 11.63 -2.18
CA LEU A 326 1.21 11.34 -3.46
C LEU A 326 1.65 12.37 -4.49
N MET A 327 2.42 11.93 -5.50
CA MET A 327 2.98 12.81 -6.52
C MET A 327 2.28 12.69 -7.88
N GLY A 328 2.46 13.72 -8.71
CA GLY A 328 1.94 13.73 -10.08
C GLY A 328 0.41 13.78 -10.12
N LEU A 329 -0.22 14.49 -9.19
CA LEU A 329 -1.67 14.72 -9.17
C LEU A 329 -2.05 15.80 -10.19
N SER A 330 -1.78 15.53 -11.46
CA SER A 330 -2.09 16.38 -12.61
C SER A 330 -3.04 15.66 -13.58
N GLU A 331 -3.81 16.44 -14.35
CA GLU A 331 -4.59 15.89 -15.46
C GLU A 331 -3.69 15.15 -16.46
N GLY A 332 -4.12 13.96 -16.87
CA GLY A 332 -3.35 13.06 -17.73
C GLY A 332 -2.44 12.08 -16.99
N LEU A 333 -2.22 12.29 -15.68
CA LEU A 333 -1.61 11.31 -14.77
C LEU A 333 -2.66 10.74 -13.83
N VAL A 334 -3.30 11.57 -13.03
CA VAL A 334 -4.37 11.16 -12.10
C VAL A 334 -5.52 12.16 -12.27
N PRO A 335 -6.58 11.85 -13.04
CA PRO A 335 -6.78 10.61 -13.79
C PRO A 335 -5.82 10.48 -14.99
N ILE A 336 -5.47 9.24 -15.35
CA ILE A 336 -4.63 8.95 -16.51
C ILE A 336 -5.33 9.36 -17.82
N SER A 337 -4.58 9.80 -18.83
CA SER A 337 -5.14 10.34 -20.07
C SER A 337 -6.06 9.38 -20.87
N TYR A 338 -5.95 8.07 -20.63
CA TYR A 338 -6.78 7.06 -21.30
C TYR A 338 -8.12 6.80 -20.57
N ALA A 339 -8.31 7.33 -19.36
CA ALA A 339 -9.58 7.27 -18.65
C ALA A 339 -10.57 8.28 -19.23
N GLN A 340 -11.26 7.90 -20.31
CA GLN A 340 -12.16 8.79 -21.06
C GLN A 340 -13.63 8.63 -20.70
N THR A 341 -14.03 7.51 -20.11
CA THR A 341 -15.40 7.23 -19.68
C THR A 341 -15.62 7.64 -18.22
N LEU A 342 -16.88 7.86 -17.84
CA LEU A 342 -17.23 8.13 -16.43
C LEU A 342 -16.77 7.00 -15.52
N GLU A 343 -16.95 5.75 -15.93
CA GLU A 343 -16.51 4.57 -15.18
C GLU A 343 -14.98 4.52 -15.01
N ALA A 344 -14.23 4.81 -16.08
CA ALA A 344 -12.77 4.83 -16.01
C ALA A 344 -12.23 5.98 -15.13
N VAL A 345 -12.87 7.14 -15.17
CA VAL A 345 -12.55 8.26 -14.27
C VAL A 345 -12.89 7.90 -12.82
N ASP A 346 -14.00 7.18 -12.60
CA ASP A 346 -14.38 6.70 -11.26
C ASP A 346 -13.42 5.63 -10.73
N GLU A 347 -12.81 4.82 -11.59
CA GLU A 347 -11.73 3.90 -11.23
C GLU A 347 -10.46 4.64 -10.81
N GLU A 348 -10.04 5.67 -11.56
CA GLU A 348 -8.90 6.51 -11.17
C GLU A 348 -9.15 7.27 -9.86
N ARG A 349 -10.40 7.61 -9.55
CA ARG A 349 -10.81 8.16 -8.25
C ARG A 349 -10.63 7.13 -7.13
N ARG A 350 -11.09 5.90 -7.32
CA ARG A 350 -10.86 4.79 -6.36
C ARG A 350 -9.37 4.54 -6.15
N LEU A 351 -8.58 4.64 -7.22
CA LEU A 351 -7.13 4.52 -7.15
C LEU A 351 -6.50 5.62 -6.27
N LEU A 352 -6.94 6.87 -6.41
CA LEU A 352 -6.52 7.96 -5.53
C LEU A 352 -7.01 7.74 -4.08
N TYR A 353 -8.24 7.27 -3.89
CA TYR A 353 -8.77 6.92 -2.57
C TYR A 353 -7.91 5.85 -1.87
N VAL A 354 -7.51 4.80 -2.59
CA VAL A 354 -6.57 3.79 -2.08
C VAL A 354 -5.28 4.46 -1.63
N GLY A 355 -4.68 5.31 -2.46
CA GLY A 355 -3.46 6.06 -2.13
C GLY A 355 -3.58 6.92 -0.86
N ILE A 356 -4.67 7.69 -0.73
CA ILE A 356 -4.94 8.53 0.43
C ILE A 356 -5.06 7.68 1.71
N THR A 357 -5.79 6.56 1.64
CA THR A 357 -6.03 5.67 2.78
C THR A 357 -4.85 4.76 3.14
N ARG A 358 -3.70 4.89 2.45
CA ARG A 358 -2.45 4.23 2.88
C ARG A 358 -1.73 5.01 3.97
N ALA A 359 -2.04 6.29 4.14
CA ALA A 359 -1.40 7.16 5.13
C ALA A 359 -2.05 7.02 6.50
N ARG A 360 -1.24 6.88 7.56
CA ARG A 360 -1.72 6.92 8.94
C ARG A 360 -1.85 8.36 9.45
N SER A 361 -0.74 9.10 9.52
CA SER A 361 -0.73 10.45 10.13
C SER A 361 -0.33 11.57 9.17
N GLY A 362 0.61 11.33 8.24
CA GLY A 362 1.05 12.35 7.29
C GLY A 362 0.64 12.05 5.87
N LEU A 363 -0.03 13.02 5.24
CA LEU A 363 -0.36 12.98 3.82
C LEU A 363 0.05 14.28 3.14
N ARG A 364 0.94 14.18 2.16
CA ARG A 364 1.36 15.29 1.30
C ARG A 364 1.02 15.00 -0.14
N LEU A 365 0.41 15.97 -0.80
CA LEU A 365 -0.09 15.87 -2.15
C LEU A 365 0.70 16.83 -3.03
N SER A 366 1.13 16.41 -4.22
CA SER A 366 1.85 17.29 -5.12
C SER A 366 1.51 17.06 -6.59
N TRP A 367 1.73 18.10 -7.38
CA TRP A 367 1.59 18.07 -8.82
C TRP A 367 2.57 19.02 -9.50
N SER A 368 2.82 18.80 -10.78
CA SER A 368 3.73 19.61 -11.59
C SER A 368 3.04 20.20 -12.82
N ARG A 369 3.48 21.39 -13.25
CA ARG A 369 3.00 22.08 -14.46
C ARG A 369 3.61 21.55 -15.75
N SER A 370 4.72 20.81 -15.71
CA SER A 370 5.38 20.30 -16.91
C SER A 370 6.04 18.95 -16.67
N GLY A 371 6.03 18.10 -17.70
CA GLY A 371 6.66 16.79 -17.69
C GLY A 371 7.34 16.47 -19.03
N PRO A 372 8.11 15.38 -19.11
CA PRO A 372 9.01 15.11 -20.23
C PRO A 372 8.30 14.75 -21.55
N GLN A 373 7.03 14.36 -21.52
CA GLN A 373 6.35 13.70 -22.65
C GLN A 373 5.30 14.53 -23.40
N ARG A 374 4.99 15.78 -22.99
CA ARG A 374 4.03 16.64 -23.72
C ARG A 374 4.44 18.11 -23.71
N SER A 375 4.35 18.76 -24.86
CA SER A 375 4.68 20.18 -25.10
C SER A 375 3.64 21.19 -24.56
N GLY A 376 2.86 20.82 -23.54
CA GLY A 376 1.81 21.67 -22.95
C GLY A 376 1.91 21.76 -21.43
N GLN A 377 1.44 22.86 -20.85
CA GLN A 377 1.31 22.98 -19.39
C GLN A 377 0.24 22.00 -18.90
N ARG A 378 0.55 21.24 -17.85
CA ARG A 378 -0.39 20.38 -17.13
C ARG A 378 -1.24 21.21 -16.19
N GLU A 379 -2.52 20.87 -16.10
CA GLU A 379 -3.45 21.35 -15.09
C GLU A 379 -3.44 20.43 -13.86
N PRO A 380 -3.77 20.94 -12.66
CA PRO A 380 -3.94 20.10 -11.47
C PRO A 380 -5.04 19.07 -11.68
N SER A 381 -4.90 17.90 -11.06
CA SER A 381 -5.94 16.87 -11.06
C SER A 381 -7.28 17.44 -10.59
N ARG A 382 -8.35 17.15 -11.34
CA ARG A 382 -9.72 17.49 -10.93
C ARG A 382 -10.08 16.99 -9.54
N PHE A 383 -9.48 15.87 -9.09
CA PHE A 383 -9.76 15.30 -7.77
C PHE A 383 -9.25 16.18 -6.63
N LEU A 384 -8.21 17.00 -6.85
CA LEU A 384 -7.70 17.91 -5.82
C LEU A 384 -8.75 18.94 -5.39
N ALA A 385 -9.58 19.41 -6.32
CA ALA A 385 -10.67 20.34 -6.02
C ALA A 385 -11.74 19.70 -5.12
N GLU A 386 -11.89 18.38 -5.16
CA GLU A 386 -12.87 17.64 -4.37
C GLU A 386 -12.41 17.39 -2.93
N LEU A 387 -11.10 17.48 -2.67
CA LEU A 387 -10.48 17.26 -1.36
C LEU A 387 -10.53 18.49 -0.42
N ASP A 388 -10.99 19.66 -0.90
CA ASP A 388 -10.95 20.96 -0.18
C ASP A 388 -9.55 21.32 0.33
N THR A 389 -8.55 21.02 -0.49
CA THR A 389 -7.14 21.26 -0.16
C THR A 389 -6.77 22.73 -0.37
N ARG A 390 -5.97 23.29 0.54
CA ARG A 390 -5.33 24.61 0.33
C ARG A 390 -4.09 24.42 -0.54
N ILE A 391 -4.07 25.01 -1.75
CA ILE A 391 -2.85 25.06 -2.57
C ILE A 391 -1.88 26.07 -1.95
N ALA A 392 -0.76 25.61 -1.44
CA ALA A 392 0.31 26.50 -0.98
C ALA A 392 1.02 27.12 -2.19
N GLY A 393 0.94 28.45 -2.35
CA GLY A 393 1.73 29.19 -3.35
C GLY A 393 0.96 29.85 -4.51
N GLY A 394 -0.37 29.79 -4.54
CA GLY A 394 -1.19 30.55 -5.49
C GLY A 394 -1.64 31.89 -4.90
N GLY A 395 -0.89 32.97 -5.13
CA GLY A 395 -1.37 34.33 -4.84
C GLY A 395 -2.64 34.61 -5.66
N ALA A 396 -3.81 34.49 -5.03
CA ALA A 396 -5.07 34.88 -5.63
C ALA A 396 -5.11 36.40 -5.81
N LYS A 397 -4.81 36.88 -7.02
CA LYS A 397 -5.38 38.14 -7.50
C LYS A 397 -6.88 37.91 -7.66
N ARG A 398 -7.65 38.16 -6.60
CA ARG A 398 -9.07 38.50 -6.76
C ARG A 398 -9.12 39.89 -7.38
N GLY A 399 -9.32 39.93 -8.70
CA GLY A 399 -9.71 41.15 -9.42
C GLY A 399 -11.12 41.54 -9.01
N ALA A 400 -11.29 42.85 -8.84
CA ALA A 400 -12.45 43.56 -8.30
C ALA A 400 -13.75 43.38 -9.11
#